data_AF-A0A1A9UEQ9-F1
#
_entry.id   AF-A0A1A9UEQ9-F1
#
_cell.length_a   1.000
_cell.length_b   1.000
_cell.length_c   1.000
_cell.angle_alpha   90.00
_cell.angle_beta   90.00
_cell.angle_gamma   90.00
#
_symmetry.space_group_name_H-M   'P 1'
#
loop_
_entity.id
_entity.type
_entity.pdbx_description
1 polymer ?
#
loop_
_entity_poly.entity_id
_entity_poly.type
_entity_poly.pdbx_seq_one_letter_code
_entity_poly.pdbx_strand_id
1 'polypeptide(L)'
;MSIIIDLKRVCLICLQTEELLRDIFTPDEKNPEMQISFKIALCSKMKLNPNNKRLPNKICKSCLDDLQIAWRFHQKCETALAIFRTILPDQDDTEILTSDQLTAAKIKVPEGLKIK
;
A
#
# COMPACT_ATOMS: atom_id res chain seq x y z
N MET A 1 18.88 -29.26 -7.80
CA MET A 1 17.95 -29.04 -8.93
C MET A 1 17.73 -27.54 -9.03
N SER A 2 18.15 -26.89 -10.11
CA SER A 2 18.01 -25.44 -10.29
C SER A 2 16.72 -25.13 -11.05
N ILE A 3 15.83 -24.36 -10.45
CA ILE A 3 14.57 -23.91 -11.08
C ILE A 3 14.86 -22.60 -11.80
N ILE A 4 14.59 -22.56 -13.11
CA ILE A 4 14.67 -21.33 -13.92
C ILE A 4 13.29 -20.67 -13.87
N ILE A 5 13.21 -19.46 -13.32
CA ILE A 5 11.97 -18.69 -13.22
C ILE A 5 12.02 -17.55 -14.24
N ASP A 6 11.05 -17.50 -15.16
CA ASP A 6 10.86 -16.34 -16.02
C ASP A 6 10.15 -15.22 -15.24
N LEU A 7 10.92 -14.24 -14.77
CA LEU A 7 10.43 -13.09 -14.01
C LEU A 7 9.38 -12.25 -14.76
N LYS A 8 9.25 -12.41 -16.08
CA LYS A 8 8.22 -11.72 -16.89
C LYS A 8 6.86 -12.41 -16.82
N ARG A 9 6.79 -13.64 -16.31
CA ARG A 9 5.59 -14.51 -16.34
C ARG A 9 5.13 -14.96 -14.96
N VAL A 10 5.67 -14.38 -13.89
CA VAL A 10 5.29 -14.73 -12.52
C VAL A 10 4.80 -13.51 -11.74
N CYS A 11 3.87 -13.73 -10.82
CA CYS A 11 3.44 -12.72 -9.87
C CYS A 11 4.57 -12.40 -8.88
N LEU A 12 4.79 -11.12 -8.60
CA LEU A 12 5.75 -10.63 -7.61
C LEU A 12 5.45 -11.12 -6.20
N ILE A 13 4.18 -11.33 -5.86
CA ILE A 13 3.72 -11.62 -4.50
C ILE A 13 3.66 -13.12 -4.24
N CYS A 14 2.93 -13.88 -5.06
CA CYS A 14 2.74 -15.32 -4.85
C CYS A 14 3.67 -16.21 -5.68
N LEU A 15 4.48 -15.64 -6.58
CA LEU A 15 5.40 -16.36 -7.49
C LEU A 15 4.72 -17.35 -8.44
N GLN A 16 3.39 -17.35 -8.52
CA GLN A 16 2.65 -18.19 -9.45
C GLN A 16 2.64 -17.59 -10.85
N THR A 17 2.64 -18.47 -11.85
CA THR A 17 2.40 -18.12 -13.26
C THR A 17 0.90 -18.08 -13.49
N GLU A 18 0.39 -16.99 -14.05
CA GLU A 18 -1.03 -16.86 -14.43
C GLU A 18 -1.13 -16.31 -15.86
N GLU A 19 -2.24 -16.57 -16.55
CA GLU A 19 -2.49 -16.07 -17.91
C GLU A 19 -2.62 -14.54 -17.94
N LEU A 20 -3.20 -13.95 -16.88
CA LEU A 20 -3.47 -12.53 -16.79
C LEU A 20 -2.64 -11.91 -15.66
N LEU A 21 -1.55 -11.28 -16.07
CA LEU A 21 -0.63 -10.56 -15.20
C LEU A 21 -0.62 -9.08 -15.58
N ARG A 22 -0.80 -8.21 -14.57
CA ARG A 22 -0.72 -6.76 -14.75
C ARG A 22 0.64 -6.23 -14.37
N ASP A 23 1.08 -5.18 -15.04
CA ASP A 23 2.31 -4.48 -14.67
C ASP A 23 2.09 -3.72 -13.36
N ILE A 24 3.01 -3.85 -12.39
CA ILE A 24 2.88 -3.14 -11.12
C ILE A 24 3.18 -1.64 -11.25
N PHE A 25 3.82 -1.20 -12.33
CA PHE A 25 4.15 0.21 -12.55
C PHE A 25 3.07 0.97 -13.34
N THR A 26 1.94 0.33 -13.64
CA THR A 26 0.77 1.02 -14.22
C THR A 26 -0.14 1.59 -13.12
N PRO A 27 -0.99 2.58 -13.47
CA PRO A 27 -2.05 3.05 -12.58
C PRO A 27 -2.97 1.92 -12.12
N ASP A 28 -3.47 2.03 -10.90
CA ASP A 28 -4.51 1.15 -10.39
C ASP A 28 -5.87 1.56 -10.97
N GLU A 29 -6.57 0.61 -11.61
CA GLU A 29 -7.91 0.84 -12.17
C GLU A 29 -8.91 1.39 -11.15
N LYS A 30 -8.79 0.98 -9.87
CA LYS A 30 -9.69 1.43 -8.81
C LYS A 30 -9.27 2.79 -8.23
N ASN A 31 -8.03 3.24 -8.46
CA ASN A 31 -7.47 4.51 -7.96
C ASN A 31 -6.45 5.04 -8.99
N PRO A 32 -6.91 5.64 -10.11
CA PRO A 32 -6.04 6.01 -11.23
C PRO A 32 -4.92 7.01 -10.89
N GLU A 33 -5.06 7.73 -9.78
CA GLU A 33 -4.06 8.64 -9.25
C GLU A 33 -2.85 7.96 -8.60
N MET A 34 -2.90 6.63 -8.40
CA MET A 34 -1.82 5.86 -7.76
C MET A 34 -1.38 4.66 -8.61
N GLN A 35 -0.07 4.40 -8.59
CA GLN A 35 0.48 3.17 -9.16
C GLN A 35 0.25 1.98 -8.22
N ILE A 36 0.11 0.78 -8.80
CA ILE A 36 0.02 -0.47 -8.03
C ILE A 36 1.27 -0.67 -7.17
N SER A 37 2.45 -0.38 -7.71
CA SER A 37 3.76 -0.48 -7.06
C SER A 37 3.83 0.37 -5.79
N PHE A 38 3.25 1.57 -5.79
CA PHE A 38 3.22 2.46 -4.64
C PHE A 38 2.44 1.83 -3.48
N LYS A 39 1.27 1.26 -3.77
CA LYS A 39 0.44 0.57 -2.76
C LYS A 39 1.16 -0.65 -2.19
N ILE A 40 1.79 -1.45 -3.06
CA ILE A 40 2.59 -2.59 -2.60
C ILE A 40 3.69 -2.11 -1.65
N ALA A 41 4.45 -1.09 -2.06
CA ALA A 41 5.56 -0.57 -1.26
C ALA A 41 5.10 -0.06 0.12
N LEU A 42 3.96 0.65 0.19
CA LEU A 42 3.43 1.13 1.46
C LEU A 42 2.94 -0.01 2.37
N CYS A 43 2.14 -0.94 1.83
CA CYS A 43 1.52 -2.02 2.61
C CYS A 43 2.50 -3.13 3.01
N SER A 44 3.57 -3.36 2.26
CA SER A 44 4.51 -4.47 2.49
C SER A 44 5.93 -4.03 2.86
N LYS A 45 6.23 -2.74 2.77
CA LYS A 45 7.59 -2.16 2.89
C LYS A 45 8.58 -2.67 1.84
N MET A 46 8.11 -3.30 0.75
CA MET A 46 8.95 -3.70 -0.38
C MET A 46 9.51 -2.48 -1.12
N LYS A 47 10.81 -2.51 -1.41
CA LYS A 47 11.47 -1.48 -2.24
C LYS A 47 11.36 -1.85 -3.72
N LEU A 48 10.38 -1.26 -4.40
CA LEU A 48 10.12 -1.50 -5.81
C LEU A 48 10.74 -0.39 -6.67
N ASN A 49 11.58 -0.79 -7.62
CA ASN A 49 12.21 0.12 -8.57
C ASN A 49 12.00 -0.44 -9.98
N PRO A 50 11.45 0.34 -10.94
CA PRO A 50 11.27 -0.09 -12.32
C PRO A 50 12.55 -0.61 -12.99
N ASN A 51 13.72 -0.12 -12.57
CA ASN A 51 15.02 -0.51 -13.10
C ASN A 51 15.58 -1.80 -12.47
N ASN A 52 14.94 -2.34 -11.43
CA ASN A 52 15.38 -3.56 -10.77
C ASN A 52 14.93 -4.81 -11.54
N LYS A 53 15.80 -5.31 -12.42
CA LYS A 53 15.57 -6.52 -13.22
C LYS A 53 15.60 -7.84 -12.42
N ARG A 54 15.86 -7.80 -11.11
CA ARG A 54 15.95 -9.00 -10.25
C ARG A 54 14.60 -9.40 -9.66
N LEU A 55 13.56 -8.60 -9.83
CA LEU A 55 12.22 -8.87 -9.31
C LEU A 55 11.20 -8.93 -10.46
N PRO A 56 10.15 -9.75 -10.32
CA PRO A 56 9.01 -9.68 -11.22
C PRO A 56 8.37 -8.29 -11.17
N ASN A 57 7.95 -7.78 -12.33
CA ASN A 57 7.19 -6.53 -12.41
C ASN A 57 5.70 -6.77 -12.62
N LYS A 58 5.22 -7.98 -12.33
CA LYS A 58 3.87 -8.43 -12.60
C LYS A 58 3.11 -8.79 -11.32
N ILE A 59 1.80 -8.57 -11.31
CA ILE A 59 0.90 -8.99 -10.26
C ILE A 59 -0.30 -9.70 -10.87
N CYS A 60 -0.72 -10.82 -10.26
CA CYS A 60 -1.93 -11.52 -10.65
C CYS A 60 -3.18 -10.89 -10.03
N LYS A 61 -4.36 -11.30 -10.50
CA LYS A 61 -5.64 -10.73 -10.06
C LYS A 61 -5.90 -10.96 -8.58
N SER A 62 -5.63 -12.16 -8.06
CA SER A 62 -5.87 -12.51 -6.65
C SER A 62 -5.05 -11.62 -5.71
N CYS A 63 -3.73 -11.54 -5.92
CA CYS A 63 -2.86 -10.67 -5.13
C CYS A 63 -3.19 -9.18 -5.30
N LEU A 64 -3.68 -8.77 -6.48
CA LEU A 64 -4.15 -7.40 -6.66
C LEU A 64 -5.41 -7.12 -5.84
N ASP A 65 -6.37 -8.05 -5.77
CA ASP A 65 -7.57 -7.90 -4.95
C ASP A 65 -7.23 -7.86 -3.44
N ASP A 66 -6.30 -8.70 -2.98
CA ASP A 66 -5.78 -8.65 -1.61
C ASP A 66 -5.12 -7.29 -1.30
N LEU A 67 -4.34 -6.77 -2.25
CA LEU A 67 -3.72 -5.45 -2.14
C LEU A 67 -4.78 -4.33 -2.00
N GLN A 68 -5.93 -4.44 -2.69
CA GLN A 68 -7.01 -3.46 -2.53
C GLN A 68 -7.61 -3.48 -1.13
N ILE A 69 -7.74 -4.66 -0.54
CA ILE A 69 -8.24 -4.81 0.84
C ILE A 69 -7.23 -4.21 1.82
N ALA A 70 -5.95 -4.56 1.68
CA ALA A 70 -4.87 -4.02 2.50
C ALA A 70 -4.77 -2.50 2.38
N TRP A 71 -4.92 -1.95 1.17
CA TRP A 71 -4.90 -0.51 0.91
C TRP A 71 -6.04 0.22 1.64
N ARG A 72 -7.27 -0.30 1.55
CA ARG A 72 -8.42 0.26 2.27
C ARG A 72 -8.22 0.22 3.78
N PHE A 73 -7.63 -0.86 4.29
CA PHE A 73 -7.29 -0.96 5.71
C PHE A 73 -6.24 0.08 6.10
N HIS A 74 -5.17 0.23 5.31
CA HIS A 74 -4.14 1.25 5.52
C HIS A 74 -4.74 2.67 5.58
N GLN A 75 -5.63 3.03 4.65
CA GLN A 75 -6.30 4.34 4.66
C GLN A 75 -7.12 4.59 5.93
N LYS A 76 -7.79 3.54 6.46
CA LYS A 76 -8.51 3.64 7.74
C LYS A 76 -7.56 3.90 8.91
N CYS A 77 -6.41 3.22 8.95
CA CYS A 77 -5.38 3.44 9.96
C CYS A 77 -4.82 4.87 9.89
N GLU A 78 -4.47 5.36 8.71
CA GLU A 78 -3.99 6.74 8.52
C GLU A 78 -5.02 7.77 8.99
N THR A 79 -6.30 7.55 8.66
CA THR A 79 -7.40 8.41 9.10
C THR A 79 -7.51 8.41 10.63
N ALA A 80 -7.47 7.23 11.26
CA ALA A 80 -7.54 7.12 12.72
C ALA A 80 -6.35 7.80 13.42
N LEU A 81 -5.13 7.59 12.91
CA LEU A 81 -3.92 8.23 13.44
C LEU A 81 -3.98 9.75 13.31
N ALA A 82 -4.45 10.26 12.15
CA ALA A 82 -4.64 11.69 11.95
C ALA A 82 -5.64 12.27 12.96
N ILE A 83 -6.75 11.57 13.22
CA ILE A 83 -7.73 11.98 14.25
C ILE A 83 -7.08 11.97 15.63
N PHE A 84 -6.40 10.90 16.04
CA PHE A 84 -5.79 10.83 17.37
C PHE A 84 -4.75 11.93 17.60
N ARG A 85 -3.92 12.25 16.59
CA ARG A 85 -2.96 13.37 16.64
C ARG A 85 -3.64 14.74 16.82
N THR A 86 -4.86 14.91 16.31
CA THR A 86 -5.61 16.18 16.48
C THR A 86 -6.24 16.34 17.85
N ILE A 87 -6.51 15.22 18.56
CA ILE A 87 -7.23 15.25 19.84
C ILE A 87 -6.30 15.08 21.03
N LEU A 88 -5.18 14.37 20.86
CA LEU A 88 -4.12 14.24 21.86
C LEU A 88 -2.98 15.18 21.49
N PRO A 89 -2.97 16.45 21.96
CA PRO A 89 -1.81 17.32 21.79
C PRO A 89 -0.62 16.69 22.52
N ASP A 90 0.38 16.27 21.73
CA ASP A 90 1.72 15.79 22.09
C ASP A 90 1.92 15.36 23.55
N GLN A 91 1.69 14.08 23.83
CA GLN A 91 2.61 13.34 24.70
C GLN A 91 3.54 12.55 23.79
N ASP A 92 4.72 13.12 23.62
CA ASP A 92 5.91 12.55 22.99
C ASP A 92 6.10 11.08 23.43
N ASP A 93 6.22 10.17 22.45
CA ASP A 93 6.71 8.77 22.52
C ASP A 93 6.04 7.82 21.50
N THR A 94 5.65 8.29 20.31
CA THR A 94 5.41 7.37 19.19
C THR A 94 6.22 7.78 17.98
N GLU A 95 7.27 7.00 17.72
CA GLU A 95 8.22 7.14 16.61
C GLU A 95 7.54 7.65 15.33
N ILE A 96 8.02 8.82 14.90
CA ILE A 96 7.61 9.52 13.70
C ILE A 96 7.98 8.66 12.49
N LEU A 97 7.01 7.95 11.91
CA LEU A 97 7.09 7.54 10.51
C LEU A 97 6.70 8.76 9.67
N THR A 98 7.73 9.39 9.12
CA THR A 98 7.73 10.69 8.47
C THR A 98 6.63 10.85 7.43
N SER A 99 5.79 11.85 7.68
CA SER A 99 4.82 12.42 6.77
C SER A 99 5.51 13.36 5.79
N ASP A 100 5.43 13.06 4.50
CA ASP A 100 5.42 14.11 3.49
C ASP A 100 4.18 13.87 2.62
N GLN A 101 3.33 14.90 2.51
CA GLN A 101 2.06 14.98 1.77
C GLN A 101 0.79 14.54 2.53
N LEU A 102 0.30 15.35 3.47
CA LEU A 102 -1.14 15.37 3.79
C LEU A 102 -1.68 16.79 3.91
N THR A 103 -2.50 17.19 2.93
CA THR A 103 -3.36 18.36 3.02
C THR A 103 -4.57 18.02 3.90
N ALA A 104 -4.70 18.72 5.02
CA ALA A 104 -5.79 18.53 5.98
C ALA A 104 -7.14 18.96 5.37
N ALA A 105 -7.86 18.03 4.76
CA ALA A 105 -9.26 18.23 4.39
C ALA A 105 -10.16 17.86 5.58
N LYS A 106 -10.76 18.88 6.21
CA LYS A 106 -11.86 18.86 7.21
C LYS A 106 -12.43 17.46 7.53
N ILE A 107 -11.86 16.77 8.52
CA ILE A 107 -12.35 15.46 8.99
C ILE A 107 -13.37 15.70 10.12
N LYS A 108 -14.59 15.15 9.98
CA LYS A 108 -15.59 15.11 11.08
C LYS A 108 -15.23 14.00 12.06
N VAL A 109 -15.06 14.34 13.33
CA VAL A 109 -14.80 13.38 14.43
C VAL A 109 -16.09 12.60 14.76
N PRO A 110 -16.03 11.26 14.95
CA PRO A 110 -17.21 10.46 15.35
C PRO A 110 -17.69 10.77 16.78
N GLU A 111 -19.02 10.84 16.99
CA GLU A 111 -19.66 11.21 18.26
C GLU A 111 -19.40 10.24 19.43
N GLY A 112 -18.88 9.04 19.16
CA GLY A 112 -18.58 8.02 20.18
C GLY A 112 -17.23 8.17 20.88
N LEU A 113 -16.37 9.11 20.45
CA LEU A 113 -15.03 9.30 20.99
C LEU A 113 -15.07 10.10 22.31
N LYS A 114 -15.60 9.48 23.37
CA LYS A 114 -15.51 10.05 24.73
C LYS A 114 -14.12 9.78 25.29
N ILE A 115 -13.24 10.77 25.17
CA ILE A 115 -11.97 10.78 25.89
C ILE A 115 -12.28 11.18 27.34
N LYS A 116 -11.91 10.32 28.29
CA LYS A 116 -12.01 10.58 29.73
C LYS A 116 -10.79 11.37 30.20
#